data_AF-A0A6M3JV22-F1
#
_entry.id   AF-A0A6M3JV22-F1
#
_cell.length_a   1.000
_cell.length_b   1.000
_cell.length_c   1.000
_cell.angle_alpha   90.00
_cell.angle_beta   90.00
_cell.angle_gamma   90.00
#
_symmetry.space_group_name_H-M   'P 1'
#
loop_
_entity.id
_entity.type
_entity.pdbx_description
1 polymer ?
#
loop_
_entity_poly.entity_id
_entity_poly.type
_entity_poly.pdbx_seq_one_letter_code
_entity_poly.pdbx_strand_id
1 'polypeptide(L)'
;MRKFIRTETVVATINIKNAAGTLVDPGTSILVTITDSAGTDVVDGAAMTKTSTGIYYYNYTPGAATVLGYYIIKYATIDGG
;
A
#
# COMPACT_ATOMS: atom_id res chain seq x y z
N MET A 1 -4.11 14.41 -6.69
CA MET A 1 -3.15 14.06 -5.61
C MET A 1 -3.83 14.32 -4.27
N ARG A 2 -3.78 13.37 -3.31
CA ARG A 2 -4.33 13.57 -1.96
C ARG A 2 -3.25 14.17 -1.04
N LYS A 3 -3.66 15.00 -0.09
CA LYS A 3 -2.81 15.60 0.94
C LYS A 3 -3.25 15.07 2.29
N PHE A 4 -2.29 14.86 3.18
CA PHE A 4 -2.49 14.40 4.54
C PHE A 4 -1.59 15.24 5.45
N ILE A 5 -2.02 15.45 6.69
CA ILE A 5 -1.14 16.01 7.73
C ILE A 5 -0.49 14.88 8.53
N ARG A 6 0.58 15.20 9.24
CA ARG A 6 1.23 14.24 10.14
C ARG A 6 0.20 13.67 11.12
N THR A 7 0.38 12.43 11.54
CA THR A 7 -0.51 11.69 12.44
C THR A 7 -1.89 11.32 11.88
N GLU A 8 -2.28 11.81 10.70
CA GLU A 8 -3.46 11.28 10.01
C GLU A 8 -3.16 9.90 9.41
N THR A 9 -4.10 8.97 9.59
CA THR A 9 -4.01 7.67 8.93
C THR A 9 -4.29 7.80 7.45
N VAL A 10 -3.30 7.44 6.64
CA VAL A 10 -3.41 7.23 5.20
C VAL A 10 -3.89 5.80 4.95
N VAL A 11 -5.02 5.66 4.27
CA VAL A 11 -5.54 4.36 3.83
C VAL A 11 -5.14 4.13 2.38
N ALA A 12 -4.24 3.18 2.16
CA ALA A 12 -3.85 2.70 0.84
C ALA A 12 -4.75 1.52 0.47
N THR A 13 -5.47 1.61 -0.65
CA THR A 13 -6.37 0.54 -1.13
C THR A 13 -5.99 0.15 -2.55
N ILE A 14 -6.01 -1.14 -2.84
CA ILE A 14 -5.75 -1.69 -4.17
C ILE A 14 -6.84 -2.70 -4.56
N ASN A 15 -7.21 -2.64 -5.83
CA ASN A 15 -8.07 -3.62 -6.48
C ASN A 15 -7.25 -4.42 -7.49
N ILE A 16 -7.17 -5.73 -7.31
CA ILE A 16 -6.48 -6.66 -8.21
C ILE A 16 -7.49 -7.26 -9.16
N LYS A 17 -7.21 -7.15 -10.47
CA LYS A 17 -8.09 -7.64 -11.52
C LYS A 17 -7.30 -8.47 -12.52
N ASN A 18 -7.93 -9.52 -13.04
CA ASN A 18 -7.39 -10.25 -14.18
C ASN A 18 -7.53 -9.43 -15.49
N ALA A 19 -7.02 -9.98 -16.60
CA ALA A 19 -7.11 -9.34 -17.92
C ALA A 19 -8.56 -9.09 -18.40
N ALA A 20 -9.54 -9.83 -17.87
CA ALA A 20 -10.96 -9.65 -18.16
C ALA A 20 -11.65 -8.61 -17.24
N GLY A 21 -10.92 -7.99 -16.30
CA GLY A 21 -11.44 -7.00 -15.38
C GLY A 21 -12.16 -7.56 -14.15
N THR A 22 -12.17 -8.88 -13.96
CA THR A 22 -12.75 -9.55 -12.78
C THR A 22 -11.78 -9.44 -11.60
N LEU A 23 -12.31 -9.17 -10.40
CA LEU A 23 -11.53 -9.17 -9.18
C LEU A 23 -10.99 -10.57 -8.89
N VAL A 24 -9.68 -10.66 -8.63
CA VAL A 24 -8.99 -11.92 -8.33
C VAL A 24 -7.99 -11.71 -7.20
N ASP A 25 -7.72 -12.77 -6.46
CA ASP A 25 -6.67 -12.75 -5.43
C ASP A 25 -5.33 -13.19 -6.03
N PRO A 26 -4.20 -12.64 -5.53
CA PRO A 26 -2.90 -13.23 -5.77
C PRO A 26 -2.80 -14.61 -5.10
N GLY A 27 -1.86 -15.44 -5.55
CA GLY A 27 -1.63 -16.78 -5.03
C GLY A 27 -1.19 -16.80 -3.56
N THR A 28 -0.55 -15.73 -3.06
CA THR A 28 -0.04 -15.68 -1.68
C THR A 28 -0.44 -14.41 -0.94
N SER A 29 0.01 -13.23 -1.39
CA SER A 29 -0.23 -11.98 -0.67
C SER A 29 -0.03 -10.75 -1.55
N ILE A 30 -0.44 -9.58 -1.05
CA ILE A 30 -0.01 -8.27 -1.58
C ILE A 30 0.90 -7.60 -0.56
N LEU A 31 2.06 -7.13 -1.00
CA LEU A 31 2.97 -6.34 -0.18
C LEU A 31 2.87 -4.86 -0.56
N VAL A 32 3.06 -3.98 0.42
CA VAL A 32 3.15 -2.53 0.23
C VAL A 32 4.51 -2.02 0.69
N THR A 33 5.08 -1.12 -0.11
CA THR A 33 6.26 -0.33 0.23
C THR A 33 5.89 1.15 0.16
N ILE A 34 6.25 1.91 1.18
CA ILE A 34 6.03 3.36 1.25
C ILE A 34 7.38 4.04 1.39
N THR A 35 7.76 4.83 0.38
CA THR A 35 9.00 5.60 0.36
C THR A 35 8.68 7.06 0.68
N ASP A 36 9.41 7.65 1.61
CA ASP A 36 9.30 9.06 1.96
C ASP A 36 9.96 9.99 0.93
N SER A 37 9.83 11.29 1.15
CA SER A 37 10.40 12.31 0.26
C SER A 37 11.93 12.41 0.31
N ALA A 38 12.58 11.77 1.28
CA ALA A 38 14.03 11.66 1.35
C ALA A 38 14.55 10.38 0.66
N GLY A 39 13.65 9.53 0.14
CA GLY A 39 14.00 8.26 -0.50
C GLY A 39 14.15 7.10 0.47
N THR A 40 13.71 7.25 1.73
CA THR A 40 13.74 6.18 2.73
C THR A 40 12.44 5.38 2.72
N ASP A 41 12.54 4.06 2.71
CA ASP A 41 11.37 3.19 2.87
C ASP A 41 10.93 3.17 4.34
N VAL A 42 9.84 3.88 4.63
CA VAL A 42 9.21 3.95 5.96
C VAL A 42 8.26 2.78 6.22
N VAL A 43 7.87 2.08 5.15
CA VAL A 43 7.26 0.75 5.17
C VAL A 43 7.95 -0.04 4.08
N ASP A 44 8.53 -1.18 4.42
CA ASP A 44 9.24 -2.04 3.48
C ASP A 44 8.60 -3.44 3.45
N GLY A 45 7.86 -3.73 2.37
CA GLY A 45 7.31 -5.06 2.12
C GLY A 45 6.25 -5.53 3.12
N ALA A 46 5.46 -4.64 3.72
CA ALA A 46 4.41 -5.04 4.67
C ALA A 46 3.23 -5.72 3.96
N ALA A 47 2.69 -6.80 4.53
CA ALA A 47 1.52 -7.47 3.99
C ALA A 47 0.26 -6.60 4.14
N MET A 48 -0.53 -6.50 3.06
CA MET A 48 -1.82 -5.81 3.07
C MET A 48 -2.93 -6.73 3.59
N THR A 49 -3.93 -6.14 4.24
CA THR A 49 -5.11 -6.85 4.74
C THR A 49 -6.15 -7.00 3.63
N LYS A 50 -6.61 -8.22 3.40
CA LYS A 50 -7.72 -8.52 2.49
C LYS A 50 -9.05 -8.12 3.12
N THR A 51 -9.90 -7.41 2.38
CA THR A 51 -11.30 -7.17 2.78
C THR A 51 -12.29 -8.01 2.00
N SER A 52 -11.98 -8.30 0.74
CA SER A 52 -12.77 -9.13 -0.17
C SER A 52 -11.88 -9.68 -1.27
N THR A 53 -12.38 -10.57 -2.11
CA THR A 53 -11.66 -11.07 -3.29
C THR A 53 -11.15 -9.90 -4.13
N GLY A 54 -9.84 -9.84 -4.33
CA GLY A 54 -9.16 -8.81 -5.10
C GLY A 54 -9.20 -7.41 -4.48
N ILE A 55 -9.62 -7.22 -3.22
CA ILE A 55 -9.63 -5.91 -2.55
C ILE A 55 -8.79 -5.97 -1.27
N TYR A 56 -7.76 -5.14 -1.23
CA TYR A 56 -6.78 -5.10 -0.15
C TYR A 56 -6.56 -3.67 0.33
N TYR A 57 -6.25 -3.51 1.62
CA TYR A 57 -5.88 -2.22 2.19
C TYR A 57 -4.72 -2.32 3.17
N TYR A 58 -4.05 -1.18 3.36
CA TYR A 58 -3.06 -0.97 4.40
C TYR A 58 -3.23 0.41 5.02
N ASN A 59 -3.21 0.47 6.35
CA ASN A 59 -3.28 1.72 7.10
C ASN A 59 -1.87 2.15 7.48
N TYR A 60 -1.45 3.30 6.97
CA TYR A 60 -0.19 3.92 7.35
C TYR A 60 -0.45 5.21 8.14
N THR A 61 0.05 5.29 9.37
CA THR A 61 -0.03 6.51 10.17
C THR A 61 1.39 7.05 10.39
N PRO A 62 1.80 8.14 9.70
CA PRO A 62 3.11 8.74 9.90
C PRO A 62 3.22 9.34 11.31
N GLY A 63 4.41 9.26 11.90
CA GLY A 63 4.69 9.89 13.18
C GLY A 63 4.66 11.42 13.12
N ALA A 64 4.59 12.06 14.29
CA ALA A 64 4.56 13.52 14.41
C ALA A 64 5.85 14.22 13.92
N ALA A 65 6.96 13.48 13.77
CA ALA A 65 8.23 13.97 13.28
C ALA A 65 8.57 13.54 11.84
N THR A 66 7.64 12.88 11.14
CA THR A 66 7.87 12.34 9.80
C THR A 66 8.20 13.43 8.78
N VAL A 67 9.07 13.12 7.81
CA VAL A 67 9.55 14.04 6.76
C VAL A 67 8.38 14.57 5.95
N LEU A 68 8.35 15.87 5.66
CA LEU A 68 7.32 16.48 4.82
C LEU A 68 7.72 16.38 3.34
N GLY A 69 6.74 16.09 2.48
CA GLY A 69 6.95 16.07 1.04
C GLY A 69 6.08 15.01 0.35
N TYR A 70 6.52 14.59 -0.83
CA TYR A 70 5.86 13.55 -1.60
C TYR A 70 6.25 12.17 -1.10
N TYR A 71 5.25 11.33 -0.86
CA TYR A 71 5.42 9.92 -0.54
C TYR A 71 5.01 9.09 -1.76
N ILE A 72 5.72 7.99 -1.99
CA ILE A 72 5.42 7.04 -3.05
C ILE A 72 4.95 5.76 -2.39
N ILE A 73 3.81 5.24 -2.86
CA ILE A 73 3.28 3.95 -2.43
C ILE A 73 3.39 2.99 -3.59
N LYS A 74 4.09 1.87 -3.39
CA LYS A 74 4.24 0.78 -4.35
C LYS A 74 3.59 -0.47 -3.79
N TYR A 75 3.09 -1.31 -4.69
CA TYR A 75 2.46 -2.59 -4.34
C TYR A 75 3.08 -3.70 -5.18
N ALA A 76 3.21 -4.89 -4.60
CA ALA A 76 3.67 -6.08 -5.29
C ALA A 76 2.73 -7.25 -5.00
N THR A 77 2.27 -7.93 -6.05
CA THR A 77 1.56 -9.21 -5.95
C THR A 77 2.58 -10.33 -5.76
N ILE A 78 2.37 -11.19 -4.78
CA ILE A 78 3.15 -12.40 -4.57
C ILE A 78 2.27 -13.57 -4.97
N ASP A 79 2.63 -14.19 -6.09
CA ASP A 79 2.06 -15.44 -6.56
C ASP A 79 3.13 -16.51 -6.29
N GLY A 80 2.85 -17.45 -5.39
CA GLY A 80 3.74 -18.58 -5.14
C GLY A 80 4.11 -19.28 -6.44
N GLY A 81 5.39 -19.57 -6.64
CA GLY A 81 5.91 -20.27 -7.81
C GLY A 81 5.46 -21.72 -7.91
#